data_AF-A0A9D6F3F0-F1
#
_entry.id   AF-A0A9D6F3F0-F1
#
_cell.length_a   1.000
_cell.length_b   1.000
_cell.length_c   1.000
_cell.angle_alpha   90.00
_cell.angle_beta   90.00
_cell.angle_gamma   90.00
#
_symmetry.space_group_name_H-M   'P 1'
#
loop_
_entity.id
_entity.type
_entity.pdbx_description
1 polymer ?
#
loop_
_entity_poly.entity_id
_entity_poly.type
_entity_poly.pdbx_seq_one_letter_code
_entity_poly.pdbx_strand_id
1 'polypeptide(L)'
;MPFQVTQFPGAAAQIRSLARAAAAKGLAQGFVEAVEKIQTHLESHPAEWGDPEYNLIHAGGRVCHGIESGLVVRFALYEKKQAVCIIDIRPLPDSRFGES
;
A
#
# COMPACT_ATOMS: atom_id res chain seq x y z
N MET A 1 6.58 -17.73 6.78
CA MET A 1 5.72 -17.01 7.75
C MET A 1 5.26 -15.74 7.06
N PRO A 2 4.03 -15.26 7.29
CA PRO A 2 3.58 -14.01 6.69
C PRO A 2 4.37 -12.82 7.26
N PHE A 3 4.57 -11.80 6.43
CA PHE A 3 5.13 -10.53 6.86
C PHE A 3 4.14 -9.80 7.77
N GLN A 4 4.65 -9.17 8.82
CA GLN A 4 3.86 -8.27 9.66
C GLN A 4 3.70 -6.93 8.95
N VAL A 5 2.46 -6.60 8.57
CA VAL A 5 2.14 -5.35 7.90
C VAL A 5 1.65 -4.33 8.92
N THR A 6 2.30 -3.17 8.95
CA THR A 6 1.94 -2.01 9.77
C THR A 6 1.74 -0.79 8.88
N GLN A 7 1.17 0.28 9.43
CA GLN A 7 0.88 1.51 8.70
C GLN A 7 1.48 2.70 9.46
N PHE A 8 2.13 3.61 8.75
CA PHE A 8 2.38 4.94 9.31
C PHE A 8 1.05 5.66 9.56
N PRO A 9 0.98 6.56 10.57
CA PRO A 9 -0.24 7.31 10.86
C PRO A 9 -0.79 8.07 9.64
N GLY A 10 0.08 8.58 8.77
CA GLY A 10 -0.28 9.22 7.51
C GLY A 10 -0.99 8.27 6.55
N ALA A 11 -0.46 7.06 6.34
CA ALA A 11 -1.09 6.04 5.51
C ALA A 11 -2.49 5.66 6.02
N ALA A 12 -2.66 5.46 7.32
CA ALA A 12 -3.96 5.13 7.89
C ALA A 12 -4.99 6.25 7.66
N ALA A 13 -4.57 7.52 7.75
CA ALA A 13 -5.43 8.66 7.44
C ALA A 13 -5.79 8.73 5.94
N GLN A 14 -4.83 8.46 5.06
CA GLN A 14 -5.05 8.40 3.61
C GLN A 14 -6.02 7.29 3.22
N ILE A 15 -5.85 6.06 3.74
CA ILE A 15 -6.77 4.93 3.50
C ILE A 15 -8.20 5.33 3.88
N ARG A 16 -8.40 5.92 5.06
CA ARG A 16 -9.73 6.37 5.50
C ARG A 16 -10.31 7.46 4.61
N SER A 17 -9.47 8.39 4.14
CA SER A 17 -9.91 9.45 3.23
C SER A 17 -10.36 8.88 1.89
N LEU A 18 -9.56 7.98 1.32
CA LEU A 18 -9.87 7.30 0.05
C LEU A 18 -11.10 6.40 0.17
N ALA A 19 -11.26 5.69 1.29
CA ALA A 19 -12.46 4.89 1.55
C ALA A 19 -13.73 5.74 1.52
N ARG A 20 -13.70 6.93 2.16
CA ARG A 20 -14.83 7.88 2.14
C ARG A 20 -15.11 8.42 0.73
N ALA A 21 -14.06 8.79 0.00
CA ALA A 21 -14.19 9.28 -1.38
C ALA A 21 -14.75 8.19 -2.31
N ALA A 22 -14.28 6.95 -2.18
CA ALA A 22 -14.79 5.81 -2.93
C ALA A 22 -16.25 5.53 -2.59
N ALA A 23 -16.64 5.58 -1.31
CA ALA A 23 -18.03 5.39 -0.89
C ALA A 23 -18.96 6.46 -1.49
N ALA A 24 -18.54 7.73 -1.51
CA ALA A 24 -19.31 8.81 -2.12
C ALA A 24 -19.53 8.63 -3.64
N LYS A 25 -18.64 7.88 -4.31
CA LYS A 25 -18.73 7.53 -5.74
C LYS A 25 -19.42 6.18 -6.00
N GLY A 26 -19.94 5.49 -4.97
CA GLY A 26 -20.50 4.14 -5.11
C GLY A 26 -19.46 3.03 -5.33
N LEU A 27 -18.19 3.29 -5.03
CA LEU A 27 -17.04 2.40 -5.25
C LEU A 27 -16.50 1.77 -3.95
N ALA A 28 -17.26 1.82 -2.85
CA ALA A 28 -16.81 1.34 -1.53
C ALA A 28 -16.31 -0.11 -1.57
N GLN A 29 -17.10 -1.02 -2.16
CA GLN A 29 -16.75 -2.44 -2.25
C GLN A 29 -15.45 -2.66 -3.03
N GLY A 30 -15.32 -2.00 -4.19
CA GLY A 30 -14.10 -2.11 -5.00
C GLY A 30 -12.86 -1.51 -4.33
N PHE A 31 -13.02 -0.55 -3.42
CA PHE A 31 -11.92 -0.02 -2.62
C PHE A 31 -11.50 -1.02 -1.53
N VAL A 32 -12.45 -1.63 -0.82
CA VAL A 32 -12.17 -2.65 0.19
C VAL A 32 -11.41 -3.82 -0.44
N GLU A 33 -11.89 -4.34 -1.57
CA GLU A 33 -11.23 -5.42 -2.30
C GLU A 33 -9.80 -5.05 -2.74
N ALA A 34 -9.57 -3.81 -3.16
CA ALA A 34 -8.24 -3.33 -3.52
C ALA A 34 -7.29 -3.33 -2.31
N VAL A 35 -7.76 -2.85 -1.15
CA VAL A 35 -6.97 -2.82 0.09
C VAL A 35 -6.69 -4.24 0.60
N GLU A 36 -7.64 -5.16 0.51
CA GLU A 36 -7.44 -6.58 0.89
C GLU A 36 -6.39 -7.27 0.00
N LYS A 37 -6.39 -7.00 -1.30
CA LYS A 37 -5.35 -7.50 -2.21
C LYS A 37 -3.97 -6.92 -1.90
N ILE A 38 -3.89 -5.61 -1.63
CA ILE A 38 -2.65 -4.96 -1.18
C ILE A 38 -2.13 -5.65 0.08
N GLN A 39 -3.00 -5.84 1.08
CA GLN A 39 -2.64 -6.52 2.33
C GLN A 39 -2.10 -7.93 2.03
N THR A 40 -2.79 -8.69 1.18
CA THR A 40 -2.38 -10.05 0.79
C THR A 40 -0.99 -10.08 0.13
N HIS A 41 -0.72 -9.16 -0.79
CA HIS A 41 0.59 -9.03 -1.43
C HIS A 41 1.69 -8.72 -0.42
N LEU A 42 1.42 -7.77 0.49
CA LEU A 42 2.38 -7.33 1.49
C LEU A 42 2.66 -8.39 2.55
N GLU A 43 1.67 -9.20 2.92
CA GLU A 43 1.82 -10.31 3.87
C GLU A 43 2.54 -11.52 3.25
N SER A 44 2.37 -11.77 1.96
CA SER A 44 2.87 -12.99 1.32
C SER A 44 4.25 -12.80 0.69
N HIS A 45 4.37 -11.87 -0.25
CA HIS A 45 5.57 -11.72 -1.11
C HIS A 45 5.86 -10.24 -1.44
N PRO A 46 6.07 -9.36 -0.43
CA PRO A 46 6.26 -7.92 -0.66
C PRO A 46 7.49 -7.59 -1.50
N ALA A 47 8.52 -8.45 -1.46
CA ALA A 47 9.74 -8.30 -2.24
C ALA A 47 9.54 -8.58 -3.74
N GLU A 48 8.60 -9.46 -4.08
CA GLU A 48 8.31 -9.87 -5.46
C GLU A 48 7.22 -8.99 -6.09
N TRP A 49 6.30 -8.48 -5.26
CA TRP A 49 5.21 -7.62 -5.73
C TRP A 49 5.62 -6.15 -5.92
N GLY A 50 6.50 -5.63 -5.07
CA GLY A 50 6.89 -4.23 -5.11
C GLY A 50 8.18 -4.00 -5.89
N ASP A 51 8.22 -2.88 -6.63
CA ASP A 51 9.41 -2.39 -7.30
C ASP A 51 10.28 -1.59 -6.30
N PRO A 52 11.56 -1.92 -6.14
CA PRO A 52 12.47 -1.17 -5.27
C PRO A 52 12.70 0.26 -5.76
N GLU A 53 12.61 1.24 -4.85
CA GLU A 53 12.86 2.65 -5.13
C GLU A 53 14.25 3.06 -4.63
N TYR A 54 14.53 2.85 -3.34
CA TYR A 54 15.84 3.12 -2.73
C TYR A 54 16.04 2.33 -1.42
N ASN A 55 17.29 2.22 -1.00
CA ASN A 55 17.64 1.61 0.30
C ASN A 55 17.54 2.64 1.43
N LEU A 56 17.05 2.21 2.59
CA LEU A 56 17.04 3.04 3.80
C LEU A 56 18.43 3.08 4.44
N ILE A 57 18.71 4.18 5.17
CA ILE A 57 19.96 4.33 5.94
C ILE A 57 20.10 3.22 6.99
N HIS A 58 18.98 2.77 7.55
CA HIS A 58 18.97 1.64 8.48
C HIS A 58 19.17 0.33 7.72
N ALA A 59 20.15 -0.46 8.17
CA ALA A 59 20.57 -1.69 7.51
C ALA A 59 19.39 -2.65 7.26
N GLY A 60 19.29 -3.13 6.02
CA GLY A 60 18.31 -4.13 5.60
C GLY A 60 16.90 -3.61 5.36
N GLY A 61 16.70 -2.28 5.39
CA GLY A 61 15.47 -1.64 4.96
C GLY A 61 15.56 -1.15 3.52
N ARG A 62 14.50 -1.35 2.72
CA ARG A 62 14.34 -0.69 1.43
C ARG A 62 12.92 -0.15 1.28
N VAL A 63 12.79 0.93 0.54
CA VAL A 63 11.48 1.46 0.12
C VAL A 63 11.14 0.86 -1.23
N CYS A 64 9.93 0.36 -1.35
CA CYS A 64 9.34 -0.15 -2.57
C CYS A 64 8.02 0.59 -2.86
N HIS A 65 7.56 0.51 -4.10
CA HIS A 65 6.18 0.81 -4.44
C HIS A 65 5.52 -0.38 -5.13
N GLY A 66 4.23 -0.56 -4.90
CA GLY A 66 3.39 -1.53 -5.61
C GLY A 66 2.13 -0.84 -6.12
N ILE A 67 1.52 -1.44 -7.15
CA ILE A 67 0.28 -0.93 -7.74
C ILE A 67 -0.77 -2.05 -7.67
N GLU A 68 -1.95 -1.73 -7.15
CA GLU A 68 -3.09 -2.64 -7.15
C GLU A 68 -4.38 -1.86 -7.43
N SER A 69 -5.16 -2.30 -8.42
CA SER A 69 -6.47 -1.73 -8.74
C SER A 69 -6.48 -0.20 -8.92
N GLY A 70 -5.37 0.39 -9.40
CA GLY A 70 -5.23 1.83 -9.59
C GLY A 70 -4.80 2.61 -8.34
N LEU A 71 -4.45 1.94 -7.25
CA LEU A 71 -3.81 2.53 -6.06
C LEU A 71 -2.32 2.24 -6.11
N VAL A 72 -1.51 3.27 -5.90
CA VAL A 72 -0.07 3.16 -5.66
C VAL A 72 0.15 3.12 -4.15
N VAL A 73 0.88 2.13 -3.68
CA VAL A 73 1.23 1.93 -2.27
C VAL A 73 2.74 2.04 -2.15
N ARG A 74 3.22 2.98 -1.34
CA ARG A 74 4.64 3.06 -1.00
C ARG A 74 4.87 2.43 0.37
N PHE A 75 5.85 1.56 0.49
CA PHE A 75 6.10 0.82 1.73
C PHE A 75 7.58 0.58 1.98
N ALA A 76 7.95 0.52 3.25
CA ALA A 76 9.27 0.06 3.69
C ALA A 76 9.21 -1.46 3.94
N LEU A 77 10.19 -2.18 3.40
CA LEU A 77 10.37 -3.61 3.56
C LEU A 77 11.64 -3.91 4.36
N TYR A 78 11.49 -4.73 5.40
CA TYR A 78 12.59 -5.29 6.18
C TYR A 78 12.54 -6.83 6.12
N GLU A 79 13.13 -7.42 5.08
CA GLU A 79 13.04 -8.86 4.78
C GLU A 79 13.46 -9.75 5.94
N LYS A 80 14.63 -9.47 6.54
CA LYS A 80 15.17 -10.25 7.67
C LYS A 80 14.28 -10.20 8.92
N LYS A 81 13.48 -9.15 9.08
CA LYS A 81 12.55 -8.96 10.20
C LYS A 81 11.13 -9.43 9.86
N GLN A 82 10.89 -9.87 8.63
CA GLN A 82 9.57 -10.21 8.12
C GLN A 82 8.55 -9.08 8.40
N ALA A 83 8.96 -7.83 8.16
CA ALA A 83 8.17 -6.65 8.48
C ALA A 83 7.99 -5.73 7.28
N VAL A 84 6.78 -5.20 7.14
CA VAL A 84 6.38 -4.20 6.14
C VAL A 84 5.73 -3.03 6.86
N CYS A 85 6.06 -1.81 6.43
CA CYS A 85 5.40 -0.60 6.91
C CYS A 85 4.91 0.23 5.74
N ILE A 86 3.59 0.39 5.60
CA ILE A 86 2.99 1.25 4.58
C ILE A 86 3.28 2.71 4.93
N ILE A 87 3.96 3.40 4.03
CA ILE A 87 4.36 4.80 4.16
C ILE A 87 3.22 5.70 3.69
N ASP A 88 2.74 5.45 2.47
CA ASP A 88 1.63 6.20 1.87
C ASP A 88 0.83 5.35 0.88
N ILE A 89 -0.40 5.78 0.63
CA ILE A 89 -1.27 5.25 -0.42
C ILE A 89 -1.92 6.39 -1.18
N ARG A 90 -1.97 6.29 -2.51
CA ARG A 90 -2.56 7.30 -3.38
C ARG A 90 -3.16 6.68 -4.64
N PRO A 91 -4.23 7.25 -5.20
CA PRO A 91 -4.75 6.83 -6.48
C PRO A 91 -3.80 7.24 -7.62
N LEU A 92 -3.76 6.45 -8.68
CA LEU A 92 -3.24 6.91 -9.97
C LEU A 92 -4.20 7.98 -10.54
N PRO A 93 -3.68 9.00 -11.24
CA PRO A 93 -4.50 10.10 -11.78
C PRO A 93 -5.71 9.62 -12.59
N ASP A 94 -5.49 8.66 -13.49
CA ASP A 94 -6.55 8.16 -14.39
C ASP A 94 -7.29 6.93 -13.84
N SER A 95 -7.15 6.63 -12.55
CA SER A 95 -7.84 5.50 -11.92
C SER A 95 -9.27 5.85 -11.49
N ARG A 96 -10.10 4.82 -11.29
CA ARG A 96 -11.44 4.97 -10.69
C ARG A 96 -11.43 5.60 -9.28
N PHE A 97 -10.27 5.65 -8.64
CA PHE A 97 -10.08 6.28 -7.33
C PHE A 97 -9.45 7.68 -7.42
N GLY A 98 -9.04 8.11 -8.61
CA GLY A 98 -8.51 9.46 -8.86
C GLY A 98 -9.55 10.55 -8.66
N GLU A 99 -9.08 11.78 -8.48
CA GLU A 99 -9.93 12.96 -8.59
C GLU A 99 -10.24 13.18 -10.08
N SER A 100 -11.52 13.24 -10.41
CA SER A 100 -12.03 13.50 -11.76
C SER A 100 -12.45 14.96 -11.87
#